data_AF-A0AAW9KJN7-F1
#
_entry.id   AF-A0AAW9KJN7-F1
#
_cell.length_a   1.000
_cell.length_b   1.000
_cell.length_c   1.000
_cell.angle_alpha   90.00
_cell.angle_beta   90.00
_cell.angle_gamma   90.00
#
_symmetry.space_group_name_H-M   'P 1'
#
loop_
_entity.id
_entity.type
_entity.pdbx_description
1 polymer ?
#
loop_
_entity_poly.entity_id
_entity_poly.type
_entity_poly.pdbx_seq_one_letter_code
_entity_poly.pdbx_strand_id
1 'polypeptide(L)'
;IPIVTYYFLVDGDLIYNKLLLILPTEKRIITKKLISHIDKVLARYIISQFLLSGIIGVLTFAVLMIIGVKFALILGIFNGVLNIIPYFGPIIGGVPAIFVALMESPNKALWTLIAVFIIQQIEGNILSPKITGDSTNMHPIIIIILLLV
;
A
#
# COMPACT_ATOMS: atom_id res chain seq x y z
N ILE A 1 14.02 14.02 13.93
CA ILE A 1 12.81 13.49 13.26
C ILE A 1 12.00 12.55 14.18
N PRO A 2 12.56 11.50 14.82
CA PRO A 2 11.76 10.55 15.61
C PRO A 2 11.11 11.15 16.86
N ILE A 3 11.83 12.03 17.57
CA ILE A 3 11.36 12.68 18.80
C ILE A 3 10.17 13.61 18.51
N VAL A 4 10.24 14.35 17.40
CA VAL A 4 9.17 15.27 16.98
C VAL A 4 7.91 14.49 16.59
N THR A 5 8.06 13.39 15.85
CA THR A 5 6.93 12.50 15.51
C THR A 5 6.30 11.87 16.75
N TYR A 6 7.12 11.47 17.74
CA TYR A 6 6.62 10.95 19.01
C TYR A 6 5.74 11.97 19.75
N TYR A 7 6.20 13.23 19.90
CA TYR A 7 5.39 14.27 20.53
C TYR A 7 4.13 14.61 19.72
N PHE A 8 4.20 14.61 18.39
CA PHE A 8 3.00 14.79 17.57
C PHE A 8 1.97 13.67 17.72
N LEU A 9 2.41 12.43 17.97
CA LEU A 9 1.52 11.30 18.23
C LEU A 9 0.92 11.35 19.64
N VAL A 10 1.71 11.71 20.65
CA VAL A 10 1.27 11.77 22.05
C VAL A 10 0.37 12.98 22.29
N ASP A 11 0.76 14.15 21.81
CA ASP A 11 0.05 15.41 22.02
C ASP A 11 -0.97 15.73 20.92
N GLY A 12 -1.24 14.78 20.01
CA GLY A 12 -2.07 14.99 18.82
C GLY A 12 -3.45 15.60 19.12
N ASP A 13 -4.15 15.08 20.12
CA ASP A 13 -5.45 15.60 20.55
C ASP A 13 -5.36 17.01 21.16
N LEU A 14 -4.29 17.27 21.90
CA LEU A 14 -4.05 18.57 22.54
C LEU A 14 -3.70 19.64 21.50
N ILE A 15 -2.90 19.28 20.51
CA ILE A 15 -2.55 20.12 19.35
C ILE A 15 -3.79 20.38 18.51
N TYR A 16 -4.59 19.35 18.22
CA TYR A 16 -5.85 19.46 17.49
C TYR A 16 -6.82 20.44 18.15
N ASN A 17 -7.06 20.28 19.46
CA ASN A 17 -7.98 21.13 20.20
C ASN A 17 -7.49 22.58 20.29
N LYS A 18 -6.17 22.81 20.42
CA LYS A 18 -5.59 24.16 20.41
C LYS A 18 -5.68 24.81 19.02
N LEU A 19 -5.42 24.08 17.94
CA LEU A 19 -5.54 24.58 16.56
C LEU A 19 -6.99 25.02 16.25
N LEU A 20 -7.99 24.29 16.76
CA LEU A 20 -9.40 24.67 16.61
C LEU A 20 -9.72 26.01 17.29
N LEU A 21 -9.04 26.38 18.37
CA LEU A 21 -9.28 27.66 19.06
C LEU A 21 -8.81 28.87 18.24
N ILE A 22 -7.84 28.69 17.34
CA ILE A 22 -7.35 29.73 16.42
C ILE A 22 -8.38 30.03 15.32
N LEU A 23 -9.29 29.09 15.04
CA LEU A 23 -10.31 29.25 14.01
C LEU A 23 -11.55 30.02 14.53
N PRO A 24 -12.21 30.83 13.66
CA PRO A 24 -13.50 31.45 13.95
C PRO A 24 -14.54 30.39 14.35
N THR A 25 -15.37 30.70 15.35
CA THR A 25 -16.34 29.77 15.95
C THR A 25 -17.24 29.09 14.92
N GLU A 26 -17.63 29.82 13.87
CA GLU A 26 -18.45 29.33 12.76
C GLU A 26 -17.78 28.21 11.95
N LYS A 27 -16.45 28.26 11.80
CA LYS A 27 -15.68 27.29 10.99
C LYS A 27 -15.26 26.06 11.78
N ARG A 28 -15.25 26.12 13.12
CA ARG A 28 -14.80 25.00 13.99
C ARG A 28 -15.58 23.71 13.75
N ILE A 29 -16.89 23.80 13.56
CA ILE A 29 -17.75 22.62 13.31
C ILE A 29 -17.40 21.97 11.97
N ILE A 30 -17.20 22.78 10.93
CA ILE A 30 -16.83 22.30 9.59
C ILE A 30 -15.45 21.64 9.62
N THR A 31 -14.46 22.29 10.24
CA THR A 31 -13.10 21.75 10.37
C THR A 31 -13.07 20.44 11.16
N LYS A 32 -13.82 20.35 12.26
CA LYS A 32 -13.94 19.10 13.04
C LYS A 32 -14.51 17.95 12.21
N LYS A 33 -15.55 18.23 11.42
CA LYS A 33 -16.16 17.24 10.52
C LYS A 33 -15.18 16.80 9.41
N LEU A 34 -14.41 17.74 8.85
CA LEU A 34 -13.41 17.45 7.83
C LEU A 34 -12.29 16.56 8.36
N ILE A 35 -11.72 16.89 9.53
CA ILE A 35 -10.64 16.10 10.13
C ILE A 35 -11.11 14.69 10.47
N SER A 36 -12.30 14.54 11.08
CA SER A 36 -12.88 13.21 11.32
C SER A 36 -13.16 12.43 10.04
N HIS A 37 -13.48 13.11 8.94
CA HIS A 37 -13.63 12.46 7.63
C HIS A 37 -12.28 11.98 7.08
N ILE A 38 -11.24 12.81 7.17
CA ILE A 38 -9.86 12.46 6.79
C ILE A 38 -9.39 11.23 7.59
N ASP A 39 -9.58 11.21 8.91
CA ASP A 39 -9.19 10.07 9.75
C ASP A 39 -9.85 8.77 9.30
N LYS A 40 -11.15 8.82 8.96
CA LYS A 40 -11.89 7.65 8.46
C LYS A 40 -11.37 7.18 7.10
N VAL A 41 -11.07 8.12 6.21
CA VAL A 41 -10.53 7.81 4.88
C VAL A 41 -9.13 7.20 5.01
N LEU A 42 -8.26 7.77 5.85
CA LEU A 42 -6.93 7.24 6.12
C LEU A 42 -6.96 5.85 6.77
N ALA A 43 -7.83 5.64 7.76
CA ALA A 43 -7.99 4.34 8.40
C ALA A 43 -8.42 3.26 7.39
N ARG A 44 -9.37 3.59 6.50
CA ARG A 44 -9.81 2.69 5.43
C ARG A 44 -8.70 2.43 4.41
N TYR A 45 -7.95 3.46 4.01
CA TYR A 45 -6.81 3.33 3.12
C TYR A 45 -5.74 2.39 3.68
N ILE A 46 -5.40 2.51 4.97
CA ILE A 46 -4.44 1.63 5.63
C ILE A 46 -4.91 0.17 5.59
N ILE A 47 -6.20 -0.08 5.88
CA ILE A 47 -6.78 -1.43 5.82
C ILE A 47 -6.73 -1.98 4.40
N SER A 48 -7.09 -1.16 3.39
CA SER A 48 -6.97 -1.51 1.98
C SER A 48 -5.54 -1.88 1.59
N GLN A 49 -4.55 -1.16 2.11
CA GLN A 49 -3.13 -1.45 1.84
C GLN A 49 -2.68 -2.79 2.46
N PHE A 50 -3.11 -3.09 3.68
CA PHE A 50 -2.85 -4.41 4.28
C PHE A 50 -3.49 -5.54 3.49
N LEU A 51 -4.72 -5.34 3.00
CA LEU A 51 -5.41 -6.34 2.17
C LEU A 51 -4.68 -6.56 0.84
N LEU A 52 -4.30 -5.48 0.15
CA LEU A 52 -3.50 -5.52 -1.08
C LEU A 52 -2.19 -6.27 -0.87
N SER A 53 -1.46 -5.90 0.18
CA SER A 53 -0.19 -6.51 0.57
C SER A 53 -0.31 -8.02 0.76
N GLY A 54 -1.37 -8.47 1.47
CA GLY A 54 -1.66 -9.89 1.66
C GLY A 54 -1.97 -10.61 0.34
N ILE A 55 -2.80 -10.02 -0.51
CA ILE A 55 -3.14 -10.59 -1.83
C ILE A 55 -1.88 -10.74 -2.69
N ILE A 56 -1.03 -9.72 -2.75
CA ILE A 56 0.19 -9.76 -3.55
C ILE A 56 1.17 -10.78 -3.00
N GLY A 57 1.35 -10.86 -1.68
CA GLY A 57 2.20 -11.90 -1.07
C GLY A 57 1.75 -13.32 -1.42
N VAL A 58 0.43 -13.59 -1.39
CA VAL A 58 -0.14 -14.89 -1.77
C VAL A 58 0.03 -15.18 -3.27
N LEU A 59 -0.22 -14.19 -4.14
CA LEU A 59 -0.05 -14.34 -5.58
C LEU A 59 1.41 -14.62 -5.94
N THR A 60 2.34 -13.86 -5.34
CA THR A 60 3.78 -14.08 -5.53
C THR A 60 4.20 -15.47 -5.05
N PHE A 61 3.74 -15.90 -3.87
CA PHE A 61 4.00 -17.25 -3.38
C PHE A 61 3.52 -18.33 -4.36
N ALA A 62 2.26 -18.23 -4.82
CA ALA A 62 1.67 -19.22 -5.72
C ALA A 62 2.43 -19.30 -7.05
N VAL A 63 2.77 -18.17 -7.64
CA VAL A 63 3.54 -18.09 -8.89
C VAL A 63 4.95 -18.67 -8.72
N LEU A 64 5.67 -18.29 -7.67
CA LEU A 64 7.02 -18.81 -7.41
C LEU A 64 7.01 -20.32 -7.16
N MET A 65 5.96 -20.83 -6.51
CA MET A 65 5.76 -22.26 -6.28
C MET A 65 5.52 -23.01 -7.61
N ILE A 66 4.72 -22.45 -8.52
CA ILE A 66 4.48 -23.03 -9.87
C ILE A 66 5.77 -23.04 -10.70
N ILE A 67 6.56 -21.97 -10.65
CA ILE A 67 7.87 -21.88 -11.34
C ILE A 67 8.91 -22.80 -10.68
N GLY A 68 8.67 -23.21 -9.43
CA GLY A 68 9.56 -24.08 -8.65
C GLY A 68 10.80 -23.36 -8.12
N VAL A 69 10.68 -22.07 -7.77
CA VAL A 69 11.76 -21.29 -7.14
C VAL A 69 11.87 -21.68 -5.65
N LYS A 70 13.09 -21.89 -5.16
CA LYS A 70 13.34 -22.17 -3.74
C LYS A 70 12.92 -20.99 -2.88
N PHE A 71 12.54 -21.28 -1.63
CA PHE A 71 12.10 -20.28 -0.67
C PHE A 71 10.87 -19.46 -1.12
N ALA A 72 10.05 -19.98 -2.05
CA ALA A 72 8.84 -19.31 -2.55
C ALA A 72 7.96 -18.73 -1.42
N LEU A 73 7.78 -19.47 -0.32
CA LEU A 73 6.99 -19.01 0.84
C LEU A 73 7.60 -17.78 1.51
N ILE A 74 8.90 -17.84 1.80
CA ILE A 74 9.64 -16.74 2.45
C ILE A 74 9.64 -15.51 1.55
N LEU A 75 9.89 -15.71 0.25
CA LEU A 75 9.88 -14.64 -0.76
C LEU A 75 8.50 -14.03 -0.94
N GLY A 76 7.43 -14.82 -0.92
CA GLY A 76 6.05 -14.34 -0.99
C GLY A 76 5.66 -13.51 0.23
N ILE A 77 5.99 -13.99 1.44
CA ILE A 77 5.77 -13.22 2.68
C ILE A 77 6.58 -11.92 2.65
N PHE A 78 7.86 -11.99 2.26
CA PHE A 78 8.72 -10.84 2.16
C PHE A 78 8.18 -9.79 1.18
N ASN A 79 7.76 -10.23 -0.01
CA ASN A 79 7.15 -9.36 -1.00
C ASN A 79 5.86 -8.73 -0.45
N GLY A 80 4.97 -9.52 0.16
CA GLY A 80 3.75 -9.02 0.77
C GLY A 80 4.00 -7.97 1.85
N VAL A 81 4.93 -8.23 2.79
CA VAL A 81 5.28 -7.28 3.86
C VAL A 81 5.83 -5.97 3.30
N LEU A 82 6.73 -6.04 2.32
CA LEU A 82 7.28 -4.83 1.72
C LEU A 82 6.23 -4.06 0.90
N ASN A 83 5.24 -4.75 0.34
CA ASN A 83 4.15 -4.13 -0.39
C ASN A 83 3.17 -3.35 0.48
N ILE A 84 3.36 -3.32 1.81
CA ILE A 84 2.68 -2.36 2.69
C ILE A 84 3.08 -0.93 2.34
N ILE A 85 4.29 -0.72 1.83
CA ILE A 85 4.78 0.60 1.38
C ILE A 85 4.46 0.75 -0.10
N PRO A 86 3.48 1.60 -0.50
CA PRO A 86 3.11 1.77 -1.90
C PRO A 86 4.29 2.25 -2.75
N TYR A 87 4.30 1.86 -4.03
CA TYR A 87 5.32 2.17 -5.05
C TYR A 87 6.71 1.57 -4.79
N PHE A 88 7.21 1.63 -3.56
CA PHE A 88 8.48 1.03 -3.19
C PHE A 88 8.36 -0.47 -3.08
N GLY A 89 7.36 -0.95 -2.34
CA GLY A 89 7.14 -2.34 -2.00
C GLY A 89 7.20 -3.33 -3.16
N PRO A 90 6.50 -3.10 -4.29
CA PRO A 90 6.59 -3.99 -5.45
C PRO A 90 7.99 -4.08 -6.05
N ILE A 91 8.75 -2.97 -6.04
CA ILE A 91 10.12 -2.91 -6.55
C ILE A 91 11.05 -3.68 -5.60
N ILE A 92 11.07 -3.29 -4.31
CA ILE A 92 11.99 -3.88 -3.34
C ILE A 92 11.63 -5.32 -2.96
N GLY A 93 10.35 -5.70 -3.05
CA GLY A 93 9.86 -7.04 -2.75
C GLY A 93 10.00 -8.02 -3.92
N GLY A 94 9.87 -7.56 -5.16
CA GLY A 94 10.06 -8.39 -6.36
C GLY A 94 11.52 -8.70 -6.66
N VAL A 95 12.44 -7.77 -6.35
CA VAL A 95 13.88 -7.91 -6.66
C VAL A 95 14.50 -9.17 -6.05
N PRO A 96 14.34 -9.49 -4.76
CA PRO A 96 14.91 -10.71 -4.18
C PRO A 96 14.36 -11.99 -4.81
N ALA A 97 13.08 -12.01 -5.20
CA ALA A 97 12.48 -13.17 -5.85
C ALA A 97 13.12 -13.44 -7.22
N ILE A 98 13.33 -12.38 -8.01
CA ILE A 98 14.01 -12.47 -9.31
C ILE A 98 15.48 -12.87 -9.12
N PHE A 99 16.16 -12.30 -8.13
CA PHE A 99 17.56 -12.60 -7.83
C PHE A 99 17.77 -14.07 -7.43
N VAL A 100 16.94 -14.60 -6.52
CA VAL A 100 16.99 -16.02 -6.12
C VAL A 100 16.71 -16.93 -7.31
N ALA A 101 15.70 -16.59 -8.14
CA ALA A 101 15.40 -17.35 -9.35
C ALA A 101 16.58 -17.36 -10.34
N LEU A 102 17.31 -16.24 -10.46
CA LEU A 102 18.52 -16.12 -11.30
C LEU A 102 19.68 -16.96 -10.81
N MET A 103 19.87 -17.06 -9.49
CA MET A 103 20.88 -17.95 -8.92
C MET A 103 20.60 -19.43 -9.17
N GLU A 104 19.34 -19.81 -9.38
CA GLU A 104 18.96 -21.17 -9.73
C GLU A 104 19.08 -21.46 -11.22
N SER A 105 18.44 -20.65 -12.07
CA SER A 105 18.62 -20.73 -13.52
C SER A 105 18.13 -19.47 -14.24
N PRO A 106 18.76 -19.08 -15.35
CA PRO A 106 18.31 -17.95 -16.17
C PRO A 106 16.85 -18.10 -16.65
N ASN A 107 16.41 -19.33 -16.96
CA ASN A 107 15.04 -19.58 -17.38
C ASN A 107 14.02 -19.31 -16.26
N LYS A 108 14.31 -19.72 -15.01
CA LYS A 108 13.43 -19.41 -13.87
C LYS A 108 13.38 -17.92 -13.59
N ALA A 109 14.50 -17.22 -13.72
CA ALA A 109 14.55 -15.76 -13.58
C ALA A 109 13.66 -15.05 -14.58
N LEU A 110 13.71 -15.46 -15.85
CA LEU A 110 12.88 -14.87 -16.91
C LEU A 110 11.39 -15.06 -16.62
N TRP A 111 10.97 -16.28 -16.28
CA TRP A 111 9.58 -16.55 -15.92
C TRP A 111 9.14 -15.81 -14.65
N THR A 112 10.02 -15.70 -13.67
CA THR A 112 9.75 -14.95 -12.43
C THR A 112 9.60 -13.46 -12.71
N LEU A 113 10.48 -12.87 -13.52
CA LEU A 113 10.41 -11.47 -13.93
C LEU A 113 9.08 -11.17 -14.63
N ILE A 114 8.70 -12.00 -15.62
CA ILE A 114 7.43 -11.84 -16.35
C ILE A 114 6.25 -11.93 -15.38
N ALA A 115 6.26 -12.91 -14.48
CA ALA A 115 5.14 -13.11 -13.58
C ALA A 115 5.04 -12.01 -12.51
N VAL A 116 6.16 -11.54 -11.96
CA VAL A 116 6.19 -10.36 -11.06
C VAL A 116 5.67 -9.12 -11.78
N PHE A 117 6.09 -8.90 -13.04
CA PHE A 117 5.58 -7.80 -13.85
C PHE A 117 4.06 -7.89 -14.05
N ILE A 118 3.53 -9.06 -14.38
CA ILE A 118 2.07 -9.29 -14.51
C ILE A 118 1.35 -9.02 -13.18
N ILE A 119 1.89 -9.50 -12.06
CA ILE A 119 1.32 -9.24 -10.73
C ILE A 119 1.26 -7.73 -10.47
N GLN A 120 2.33 -6.98 -10.76
CA GLN A 120 2.34 -5.52 -10.60
C GLN A 120 1.33 -4.81 -11.51
N GLN A 121 1.13 -5.29 -12.74
CA GLN A 121 0.11 -4.74 -13.63
C GLN A 121 -1.31 -5.00 -13.09
N ILE A 122 -1.56 -6.19 -12.53
CA ILE A 122 -2.85 -6.51 -11.90
C ILE A 122 -3.05 -5.66 -10.65
N GLU A 123 -2.00 -5.48 -9.85
CA GLU A 123 -2.01 -4.63 -8.67
C GLU A 123 -2.38 -3.18 -9.03
N GLY A 124 -1.62 -2.56 -9.93
CA GLY A 124 -1.77 -1.14 -10.26
C GLY A 124 -3.06 -0.83 -11.02
N ASN A 125 -3.47 -1.69 -11.95
CA ASN A 125 -4.60 -1.38 -12.84
C ASN A 125 -5.95 -1.89 -12.34
N ILE A 126 -5.98 -2.93 -11.50
CA ILE A 126 -7.22 -3.61 -11.11
C ILE A 126 -7.40 -3.62 -9.60
N LEU A 127 -6.46 -4.21 -8.86
CA LEU A 127 -6.63 -4.42 -7.42
C LEU A 127 -6.60 -3.10 -6.65
N SER A 128 -5.64 -2.22 -6.95
CA SER A 128 -5.49 -0.95 -6.24
C SER A 128 -6.70 -0.02 -6.45
N PRO A 129 -7.18 0.25 -7.68
CA PRO A 129 -8.38 1.06 -7.88
C PRO A 129 -9.64 0.45 -7.26
N LYS A 130 -9.78 -0.88 -7.29
CA LYS A 130 -10.94 -1.56 -6.72
C LYS A 130 -10.95 -1.53 -5.19
N ILE A 131 -9.83 -1.92 -4.56
CA ILE A 131 -9.74 -2.05 -3.10
C ILE A 131 -9.58 -0.68 -2.42
N THR A 132 -8.83 0.23 -3.05
CA THR A 132 -8.63 1.58 -2.52
C THR A 132 -9.77 2.51 -2.92
N GLY A 133 -10.39 2.34 -4.09
CA GLY A 133 -11.51 3.18 -4.51
C GLY A 133 -12.79 2.97 -3.73
N ASP A 134 -13.08 1.72 -3.35
CA ASP A 134 -14.20 1.41 -2.46
C ASP A 134 -13.99 2.01 -1.05
N SER A 135 -12.73 2.27 -0.68
CA SER A 135 -12.35 2.75 0.66
C SER A 135 -12.57 4.27 0.83
N THR A 136 -12.53 5.05 -0.25
CA THR A 136 -12.58 6.53 -0.21
C THR A 136 -13.96 7.12 -0.56
N ASN A 137 -14.95 6.32 -0.97
CA ASN A 137 -16.25 6.81 -1.49
C ASN A 137 -16.11 7.79 -2.67
N MET A 138 -14.93 7.84 -3.30
CA MET A 138 -14.70 8.66 -4.48
C MET A 138 -15.09 7.85 -5.71
N HIS A 139 -15.83 8.46 -6.65
CA HIS A 139 -16.24 7.78 -7.87
C HIS A 139 -14.99 7.18 -8.55
N PRO A 140 -14.98 5.88 -8.94
CA PRO A 140 -13.78 5.20 -9.45
C PRO A 140 -13.04 5.93 -10.59
N ILE A 141 -13.77 6.68 -11.41
CA ILE A 141 -13.25 7.55 -12.46
C ILE A 141 -12.28 8.62 -11.92
N ILE A 142 -12.57 9.20 -10.75
CA ILE A 142 -11.75 10.28 -10.16
C ILE A 142 -10.38 9.72 -9.74
N ILE A 143 -10.34 8.49 -9.24
CA ILE A 143 -9.11 7.83 -8.81
C ILE A 143 -8.26 7.45 -10.02
N ILE A 144 -8.87 6.93 -11.09
CA ILE A 144 -8.18 6.63 -12.35
C ILE A 144 -7.54 7.91 -12.93
N ILE A 145 -8.28 9.03 -12.93
CA ILE A 145 -7.76 10.32 -13.41
C ILE A 145 -6.60 10.83 -12.53
N LEU A 146 -6.69 10.71 -11.21
CA LEU A 146 -5.64 11.16 -10.29
C LEU A 146 -4.36 10.33 -10.37
N LEU A 147 -4.44 9.05 -10.73
CA LEU A 147 -3.27 8.17 -10.89
C LEU A 147 -2.59 8.32 -12.27
N LEU A 148 -3.30 8.87 -13.27
CA LEU A 148 -2.80 9.07 -14.62
C LEU A 148 -2.10 10.43 -14.84
N VAL A 149 -2.23 11.37 -13.90
CA VAL A 149 -1.67 12.74 -13.97
C VAL A 149 -0.48 12.88 -13.04
#